data_AF-A0A034WCQ5-F1
#
_entry.id   AF-A0A034WCQ5-F1
#
_cell.length_a   1.000
_cell.length_b   1.000
_cell.length_c   1.000
_cell.angle_alpha   90.00
_cell.angle_beta   90.00
_cell.angle_gamma   90.00
#
_symmetry.space_group_name_H-M   'P 1'
#
loop_
_entity.id
_entity.type
_entity.pdbx_description
1 polymer ?
#
loop_
_entity_poly.entity_id
_entity_poly.type
_entity_poly.pdbx_seq_one_letter_code
_entity_poly.pdbx_strand_id
1 'polypeptide(L)'
;MFFRNVVCLLIGLIVGVRLTDFWDYVKLQQLSNNALLNYTNSTQPLTRTSAQDADTLPEFLFNNTRVLCWIMTMPENHLKRAVHIRNTWGKRCNKLLFMSTKADSFLDTVVLDVPEGRDYLWYKTRAAFKYIYEHHADEADWFLKADDDSYFIMENLRAFLYQFSPDAPVYFGCKFHPFVKQGYMSGGAGYVLSRAALRR
;
A
#
# COMPACT_ATOMS: atom_id res chain seq x y z
N MET A 1 -2.85 -17.85 51.46
CA MET A 1 -1.60 -17.12 51.16
C MET A 1 -1.30 -17.05 49.66
N PHE A 2 -1.56 -18.11 48.88
CA PHE A 2 -1.31 -18.19 47.43
C PHE A 2 -2.05 -17.13 46.58
N PHE A 3 -3.35 -16.92 46.85
CA PHE A 3 -4.20 -16.00 46.07
C PHE A 3 -3.72 -14.54 46.10
N ARG A 4 -3.25 -14.07 47.26
CA ARG A 4 -2.74 -12.69 47.43
C ARG A 4 -1.52 -12.42 46.54
N ASN A 5 -0.60 -13.37 46.46
CA ASN A 5 0.62 -13.21 45.68
C ASN A 5 0.33 -13.21 44.16
N VAL A 6 -0.63 -14.03 43.71
CA VAL A 6 -1.07 -14.07 42.31
C VAL A 6 -1.76 -12.76 41.90
N VAL A 7 -2.63 -12.22 42.75
CA VAL A 7 -3.30 -10.94 42.49
C VAL A 7 -2.29 -9.79 42.40
N CYS A 8 -1.31 -9.73 43.30
CA CYS A 8 -0.24 -8.72 43.23
C CYS A 8 0.60 -8.81 41.94
N LEU A 9 0.91 -10.02 41.46
CA LEU A 9 1.65 -10.21 40.21
C LEU A 9 0.86 -9.74 38.99
N LEU A 10 -0.44 -10.04 38.92
CA LEU A 10 -1.29 -9.62 37.81
C LEU A 10 -1.45 -8.10 37.75
N ILE A 11 -1.65 -7.45 38.90
CA ILE A 11 -1.73 -5.99 38.98
C ILE A 11 -0.39 -5.38 38.55
N GLY A 12 0.73 -5.90 39.05
CA GLY A 12 2.06 -5.44 38.65
C GLY A 12 2.31 -5.55 37.14
N LEU A 13 1.86 -6.64 36.52
CA LEU A 13 2.03 -6.86 35.08
C LEU A 13 1.14 -5.90 34.26
N ILE A 14 -0.10 -5.68 34.66
CA ILE A 14 -1.00 -4.72 33.99
C ILE A 14 -0.44 -3.30 34.10
N VAL A 15 -0.02 -2.89 35.30
CA VAL A 15 0.58 -1.56 35.53
C VAL A 15 1.87 -1.41 34.72
N GLY A 16 2.71 -2.44 34.68
CA GLY A 16 3.94 -2.46 33.88
C GLY A 16 3.69 -2.26 32.38
N VAL A 17 2.74 -3.01 31.80
CA VAL A 17 2.37 -2.87 30.37
C VAL A 17 1.82 -1.48 30.09
N ARG A 18 0.95 -0.95 30.96
CA ARG A 18 0.40 0.41 30.78
C ARG A 18 1.46 1.50 30.88
N LEU A 19 2.46 1.32 31.75
CA LEU A 19 3.59 2.25 31.87
C LEU A 19 4.51 2.19 30.64
N THR A 20 4.76 1.01 30.06
CA THR A 20 5.53 0.90 28.81
C THR A 20 4.78 1.53 27.64
N ASP A 21 3.48 1.26 27.51
CA ASP A 21 2.64 1.86 26.45
C ASP A 21 2.63 3.40 26.56
N PHE A 22 2.57 3.92 27.80
CA PHE A 22 2.62 5.35 28.04
C PHE A 22 3.98 5.96 27.67
N TRP A 23 5.09 5.30 28.02
CA TRP A 23 6.43 5.75 27.64
C TRP A 23 6.65 5.75 26.13
N ASP A 24 6.17 4.71 25.44
CA ASP A 24 6.24 4.64 23.98
C ASP A 24 5.39 5.73 23.32
N TYR A 25 4.20 6.01 23.86
CA TYR A 25 3.37 7.12 23.41
C TYR A 25 4.07 8.48 23.56
N VAL A 26 4.68 8.76 24.72
CA VAL A 26 5.43 9.99 24.96
C VAL A 26 6.62 10.12 24.00
N LYS A 27 7.34 9.02 23.75
CA LYS A 27 8.47 8.99 22.81
C LYS A 27 8.02 9.29 21.38
N LEU A 28 6.90 8.73 20.93
CA LEU A 28 6.30 9.02 19.63
C LEU A 28 5.88 10.49 19.51
N GLN A 29 5.32 11.05 20.57
CA GLN A 29 4.92 12.47 20.59
C GLN A 29 6.12 13.41 20.54
N GLN A 30 7.24 13.08 21.21
CA GLN A 30 8.50 13.82 21.08
C GLN A 30 9.10 13.74 19.67
N LEU A 31 9.09 12.56 19.04
CA LEU A 31 9.56 12.38 17.67
C LEU A 31 8.74 13.23 16.67
N SER A 32 7.42 13.24 16.84
CA SER A 32 6.52 14.07 16.02
C SER A 32 6.80 15.57 16.20
N ASN A 33 7.00 16.03 17.44
CA ASN A 33 7.27 17.44 17.73
C ASN A 33 8.64 17.88 17.18
N ASN A 34 9.66 17.03 17.27
CA ASN A 34 10.97 17.31 16.69
C ASN A 34 10.91 17.37 15.16
N ALA A 35 10.11 16.51 14.52
CA ALA A 35 9.88 16.57 13.09
C ALA A 35 9.19 17.87 12.66
N LEU A 36 8.16 18.31 13.42
CA LEU A 36 7.47 19.59 13.18
C LEU A 36 8.39 20.80 13.41
N LEU A 37 9.19 20.80 14.48
CA LEU A 37 10.15 21.87 14.77
C LEU A 37 11.23 21.99 13.69
N ASN A 38 11.74 20.86 13.18
CA ASN A 38 12.69 20.85 12.07
C ASN A 38 12.05 21.38 10.77
N TYR A 39 10.77 21.06 10.52
CA TYR A 39 10.04 21.59 9.38
C TYR A 39 9.83 23.12 9.47
N THR A 40 9.47 23.65 10.65
CA THR A 40 9.30 25.09 10.87
C THR A 40 10.61 25.86 10.86
N ASN A 41 11.71 25.28 11.34
CA ASN A 41 13.03 25.91 11.29
C ASN A 41 13.59 25.95 9.86
N SER A 42 13.15 25.03 8.99
CA SER A 42 13.51 25.03 7.58
C SER A 42 12.76 26.08 6.74
N THR A 43 11.77 26.79 7.31
CA THR A 43 10.91 27.75 6.58
C THR A 43 11.27 29.24 6.83
N GLN A 44 12.53 29.55 7.13
CA GLN A 44 13.01 30.94 7.04
C GLN A 44 12.96 31.45 5.59
N PRO A 45 12.65 32.75 5.36
CA PRO A 45 12.40 33.25 4.02
C PRO A 45 13.69 33.24 3.19
N LEU A 46 13.73 32.34 2.21
CA LEU A 46 14.83 32.19 1.26
C LEU A 46 15.02 33.49 0.48
N THR A 47 16.05 34.25 0.84
CA THR A 47 16.79 35.08 -0.10
C THR A 47 17.16 34.20 -1.30
N ARG A 48 16.62 34.56 -2.47
CA ARG A 48 16.90 33.94 -3.78
C ARG A 48 18.40 33.75 -3.96
N THR A 49 18.85 32.55 -3.65
CA THR A 49 20.09 31.98 -4.17
C THR A 49 19.62 30.78 -4.96
N SER A 50 20.02 30.70 -6.23
CA SER A 50 19.56 29.74 -7.24
C SER A 50 19.46 28.30 -6.72
N ALA A 51 18.25 27.87 -6.36
CA ALA A 51 17.89 26.48 -6.16
C ALA A 51 17.64 25.83 -7.53
N GLN A 52 18.70 25.31 -8.14
CA GLN A 52 18.57 24.27 -9.15
C GLN A 52 18.65 22.92 -8.44
N ASP A 53 17.58 22.13 -8.60
CA ASP A 53 17.53 20.67 -8.51
C ASP A 53 17.71 20.00 -7.14
N ALA A 54 16.86 20.33 -6.17
CA ALA A 54 16.53 19.38 -5.10
C ALA A 54 15.09 18.86 -5.33
N ASP A 55 14.96 17.58 -5.71
CA ASP A 55 13.66 16.90 -5.82
C ASP A 55 12.88 17.06 -4.50
N THR A 56 11.59 17.42 -4.57
CA THR A 56 10.73 17.39 -3.38
C THR A 56 10.59 15.94 -2.88
N LEU A 57 10.31 15.74 -1.59
CA LEU A 57 10.15 14.39 -1.03
C LEU A 57 9.17 13.51 -1.83
N PRO A 58 7.98 13.99 -2.26
CA PRO A 58 7.08 13.21 -3.12
C PRO A 58 7.69 12.79 -4.46
N GLU A 59 8.45 13.66 -5.13
CA GLU A 59 9.12 13.36 -6.40
C GLU A 59 10.25 12.33 -6.21
N PHE A 60 11.07 12.55 -5.18
CA PHE A 60 12.10 11.60 -4.78
C PHE A 60 11.52 10.21 -4.52
N LEU A 61 10.42 10.12 -3.75
CA LEU A 61 9.75 8.86 -3.48
C LEU A 61 9.13 8.25 -4.74
N PHE A 62 8.53 9.05 -5.62
CA PHE A 62 7.97 8.58 -6.90
C PHE A 62 9.03 7.93 -7.79
N ASN A 63 10.24 8.51 -7.82
CA ASN A 63 11.37 8.02 -8.61
C ASN A 63 12.04 6.79 -7.99
N ASN A 64 12.13 6.71 -6.65
CA ASN A 64 12.87 5.65 -5.94
C ASN A 64 11.99 4.51 -5.42
N THR A 65 10.66 4.63 -5.48
CA THR A 65 9.71 3.60 -5.07
C THR A 65 8.67 3.41 -6.18
N ARG A 66 9.03 2.65 -7.21
CA ARG A 66 8.18 2.48 -8.40
C ARG A 66 7.04 1.51 -8.10
N VAL A 67 5.81 2.00 -8.17
CA VAL A 67 4.61 1.22 -7.89
C VAL A 67 3.80 1.02 -9.17
N LEU A 68 3.61 -0.24 -9.56
CA LEU A 68 2.61 -0.64 -10.55
C LEU A 68 1.30 -0.93 -9.82
N CYS A 69 0.26 -0.18 -10.18
CA CYS A 69 -1.09 -0.37 -9.70
C CYS A 69 -1.88 -1.17 -10.72
N TRP A 70 -2.48 -2.27 -10.30
CA TRP A 70 -3.39 -3.03 -11.14
C TRP A 70 -4.77 -3.10 -10.48
N ILE A 71 -5.76 -2.64 -11.23
CA ILE A 71 -7.12 -2.46 -10.75
C ILE A 71 -7.97 -3.62 -11.25
N MET A 72 -8.54 -4.38 -10.32
CA MET A 72 -9.55 -5.37 -10.63
C MET A 72 -10.86 -4.65 -10.95
N THR A 73 -11.41 -4.84 -12.14
CA THR A 73 -12.71 -4.30 -12.52
C THR A 73 -13.47 -5.26 -13.44
N MET A 74 -14.66 -4.86 -13.88
CA MET A 74 -15.49 -5.60 -14.83
C MET A 74 -16.14 -4.63 -15.81
N PRO A 75 -16.61 -5.10 -16.98
CA PRO A 75 -17.13 -4.23 -18.05
C PRO A 75 -18.21 -3.25 -17.58
N GLU A 76 -19.09 -3.67 -16.69
CA GLU A 76 -20.17 -2.85 -16.14
C GLU A 76 -19.69 -1.68 -15.27
N ASN A 77 -18.46 -1.77 -14.76
CA ASN A 77 -17.86 -0.80 -13.85
C ASN A 77 -16.85 0.14 -14.52
N HIS A 78 -16.52 -0.06 -15.81
CA HIS A 78 -15.54 0.76 -16.52
C HIS A 78 -15.83 2.25 -16.40
N LEU A 79 -17.05 2.66 -16.79
CA LEU A 79 -17.50 4.05 -16.71
C LEU A 79 -18.09 4.44 -15.35
N LYS A 80 -18.51 3.49 -14.53
CA LYS A 80 -19.13 3.79 -13.23
C LYS A 80 -18.12 3.99 -12.10
N ARG A 81 -16.95 3.36 -12.21
CA ARG A 81 -15.98 3.24 -11.12
C ARG A 81 -14.54 3.41 -11.60
N ALA A 82 -14.08 2.54 -12.50
CA ALA A 82 -12.67 2.50 -12.90
C ALA A 82 -12.18 3.81 -13.55
N VAL A 83 -13.05 4.51 -14.30
CA VAL A 83 -12.79 5.86 -14.84
C VAL A 83 -12.36 6.86 -13.77
N HIS A 84 -12.92 6.78 -12.57
CA HIS A 84 -12.60 7.70 -11.49
C HIS A 84 -11.20 7.44 -10.94
N ILE A 85 -10.75 6.17 -10.89
CA ILE A 85 -9.37 5.84 -10.51
C ILE A 85 -8.38 6.41 -11.52
N ARG A 86 -8.63 6.21 -12.84
CA ARG A 86 -7.80 6.79 -13.93
C ARG A 86 -7.72 8.31 -13.82
N ASN A 87 -8.81 8.96 -13.41
CA ASN A 87 -8.88 10.41 -13.33
C ASN A 87 -8.38 11.01 -12.02
N THR A 88 -8.15 10.20 -10.98
CA THR A 88 -7.74 10.64 -9.64
C THR A 88 -6.39 10.04 -9.22
N TRP A 89 -6.36 9.19 -8.19
CA TRP A 89 -5.15 8.68 -7.57
C TRP A 89 -4.34 7.75 -8.48
N GLY A 90 -4.98 7.08 -9.45
CA GLY A 90 -4.32 6.20 -10.40
C GLY A 90 -3.24 6.92 -11.25
N LYS A 91 -3.40 8.23 -11.49
CA LYS A 91 -2.39 9.05 -12.19
C LYS A 91 -1.06 9.14 -11.45
N ARG A 92 -1.06 8.84 -10.15
CA ARG A 92 0.12 8.89 -9.29
C ARG A 92 0.83 7.55 -9.19
N CYS A 93 0.37 6.52 -9.88
CA CYS A 93 1.08 5.26 -10.04
C CYS A 93 2.16 5.40 -11.12
N ASN A 94 3.26 4.65 -11.02
CA ASN A 94 4.28 4.65 -12.08
C ASN A 94 3.77 3.90 -13.32
N LYS A 95 2.94 2.88 -13.10
CA LYS A 95 2.17 2.20 -14.13
C LYS A 95 0.78 1.86 -13.60
N LEU A 96 -0.24 2.06 -14.42
CA LEU A 96 -1.63 1.79 -14.07
C LEU A 96 -2.21 0.81 -15.10
N LEU A 97 -2.71 -0.33 -14.64
CA LEU A 97 -3.35 -1.34 -15.46
C LEU A 97 -4.78 -1.58 -14.97
N PHE A 98 -5.72 -1.72 -15.89
CA PHE A 98 -7.09 -2.11 -15.58
C PHE A 98 -7.34 -3.52 -16.08
N MET A 99 -7.59 -4.45 -15.16
CA MET A 99 -7.80 -5.87 -15.44
C MET A 99 -9.29 -6.16 -15.59
N SER A 100 -9.73 -6.59 -16.77
CA SER A 100 -11.15 -6.73 -17.14
C SER A 100 -11.35 -7.89 -18.12
N THR A 101 -12.56 -8.42 -18.25
CA THR A 101 -12.89 -9.43 -19.28
C THR A 101 -13.27 -8.85 -20.64
N LYS A 102 -13.45 -7.52 -20.74
CA LYS A 102 -13.65 -6.82 -22.01
C LYS A 102 -12.68 -5.65 -22.17
N ALA A 103 -12.36 -5.39 -23.44
CA ALA A 103 -11.59 -4.24 -23.87
C ALA A 103 -12.37 -2.94 -23.62
N ASP A 104 -11.67 -1.92 -23.14
CA ASP A 104 -12.13 -0.54 -23.09
C ASP A 104 -10.93 0.34 -23.45
N SER A 105 -11.06 1.09 -24.55
CA SER A 105 -10.00 1.92 -25.09
C SER A 105 -9.76 3.18 -24.26
N PHE A 106 -10.74 3.63 -23.47
CA PHE A 106 -10.52 4.77 -22.58
C PHE A 106 -9.72 4.36 -21.36
N LEU A 107 -9.82 3.10 -20.91
CA LEU A 107 -9.08 2.57 -19.77
C LEU A 107 -7.80 1.82 -20.17
N ASP A 108 -7.61 1.52 -21.45
CA ASP A 108 -6.52 0.67 -21.96
C ASP A 108 -6.51 -0.68 -21.22
N THR A 109 -7.67 -1.33 -21.12
CA THR A 109 -7.81 -2.53 -20.29
C THR A 109 -7.00 -3.71 -20.82
N VAL A 110 -6.41 -4.44 -19.88
CA VAL A 110 -5.87 -5.78 -20.12
C VAL A 110 -7.04 -6.75 -20.09
N VAL A 111 -7.31 -7.37 -21.24
CA VAL A 111 -8.40 -8.34 -21.38
C VAL A 111 -7.97 -9.70 -20.83
N LEU A 112 -8.68 -10.18 -19.81
CA LEU A 112 -8.47 -11.48 -19.18
C LEU A 112 -9.52 -12.47 -19.67
N ASP A 113 -9.08 -13.59 -20.23
CA ASP A 113 -9.95 -14.68 -20.69
C ASP A 113 -10.38 -15.58 -19.51
N VAL A 114 -11.31 -15.08 -18.70
CA VAL A 114 -11.90 -15.78 -17.57
C VAL A 114 -13.37 -15.37 -17.38
N PRO A 115 -14.23 -16.22 -16.77
CA PRO A 115 -15.61 -15.83 -16.50
C PRO A 115 -15.73 -14.65 -15.52
N GLU A 116 -16.80 -13.86 -15.67
CA GLU A 116 -17.17 -12.83 -14.70
C GLU A 116 -17.97 -13.40 -13.52
N GLY A 117 -17.91 -12.72 -12.38
CA GLY A 117 -18.68 -13.06 -11.19
C GLY A 117 -17.81 -13.20 -9.95
N ARG A 118 -18.47 -13.15 -8.78
CA ARG A 118 -17.80 -13.18 -7.48
C ARG A 118 -16.99 -14.46 -7.25
N ASP A 119 -17.53 -15.60 -7.70
CA ASP A 119 -16.89 -16.90 -7.58
C ASP A 119 -15.62 -17.01 -8.45
N TYR A 120 -15.48 -16.13 -9.45
CA TYR A 120 -14.37 -16.14 -10.39
C TYR A 120 -13.28 -15.10 -10.10
N LEU A 121 -13.41 -14.32 -9.03
CA LEU A 121 -12.44 -13.29 -8.65
C LEU A 121 -11.02 -13.84 -8.45
N TRP A 122 -10.91 -15.08 -7.96
CA TRP A 122 -9.62 -15.75 -7.83
C TRP A 122 -8.99 -16.06 -9.19
N TYR A 123 -9.77 -16.55 -10.16
CA TYR A 123 -9.27 -16.79 -11.53
C TYR A 123 -8.81 -15.49 -12.19
N LYS A 124 -9.57 -14.40 -12.05
CA LYS A 124 -9.16 -13.06 -12.51
C LYS A 124 -7.85 -12.61 -11.85
N THR A 125 -7.74 -12.77 -10.53
CA THR A 125 -6.53 -12.40 -9.77
C THR A 125 -5.31 -13.17 -10.28
N ARG A 126 -5.45 -14.48 -10.50
CA ARG A 126 -4.37 -15.32 -11.02
C ARG A 126 -3.97 -14.95 -12.45
N ALA A 127 -4.95 -14.67 -13.32
CA ALA A 127 -4.71 -14.24 -14.69
C ALA A 127 -4.03 -12.87 -14.74
N ALA A 128 -4.47 -11.92 -13.90
CA ALA A 128 -3.83 -10.61 -13.77
C ALA A 128 -2.37 -10.72 -13.32
N PHE A 129 -2.08 -11.51 -12.28
CA PHE A 129 -0.71 -11.72 -11.82
C PHE A 129 0.16 -12.39 -12.87
N LYS A 130 -0.36 -13.39 -13.59
CA LYS A 130 0.35 -14.02 -14.71
C LYS A 130 0.71 -12.99 -15.78
N TYR A 131 -0.24 -12.17 -16.21
CA TYR A 131 0.01 -11.12 -17.20
C TYR A 131 1.07 -10.12 -16.72
N ILE A 132 0.96 -9.64 -15.48
CA ILE A 132 1.92 -8.71 -14.88
C ILE A 132 3.30 -9.34 -14.80
N TYR A 133 3.41 -10.60 -14.39
CA TYR A 133 4.68 -11.31 -14.31
C TYR A 133 5.34 -11.42 -15.69
N GLU A 134 4.57 -11.81 -16.72
CA GLU A 134 5.09 -12.04 -18.07
C GLU A 134 5.49 -10.73 -18.79
N HIS A 135 4.82 -9.61 -18.51
CA HIS A 135 4.97 -8.38 -19.30
C HIS A 135 5.58 -7.21 -18.52
N HIS A 136 5.48 -7.19 -17.19
CA HIS A 136 5.77 -6.01 -16.38
C HIS A 136 6.53 -6.30 -15.07
N ALA A 137 7.03 -7.52 -14.85
CA ALA A 137 7.73 -7.89 -13.61
C ALA A 137 8.97 -7.01 -13.30
N ASP A 138 9.59 -6.44 -14.33
CA ASP A 138 10.81 -5.64 -14.21
C ASP A 138 10.56 -4.11 -14.25
N GLU A 139 9.31 -3.72 -14.51
CA GLU A 139 8.96 -2.31 -14.68
C GLU A 139 8.67 -1.58 -13.36
N ALA A 140 8.51 -2.32 -12.25
CA ALA A 140 8.22 -1.76 -10.93
C ALA A 140 8.93 -2.51 -9.80
N ASP A 141 8.99 -1.85 -8.65
CA ASP A 141 9.54 -2.41 -7.41
C ASP A 141 8.43 -3.04 -6.56
N TRP A 142 7.21 -2.50 -6.70
CA TRP A 142 6.04 -2.87 -5.92
C TRP A 142 4.79 -3.01 -6.82
N PHE A 143 3.96 -4.00 -6.51
CA PHE A 143 2.78 -4.37 -7.30
C PHE A 143 1.53 -4.28 -6.42
N LEU A 144 0.79 -3.19 -6.55
CA LEU A 144 -0.43 -2.91 -5.78
C LEU A 144 -1.65 -3.49 -6.50
N LYS A 145 -2.32 -4.45 -5.86
CA LYS A 145 -3.70 -4.82 -6.20
C LYS A 145 -4.67 -3.85 -5.53
N ALA A 146 -5.61 -3.33 -6.30
CA ALA A 146 -6.78 -2.61 -5.79
C ALA A 146 -8.07 -3.05 -6.50
N ASP A 147 -9.21 -2.82 -5.87
CA ASP A 147 -10.53 -2.97 -6.50
C ASP A 147 -10.98 -1.62 -7.06
N ASP A 148 -11.96 -1.62 -7.97
CA ASP A 148 -12.42 -0.41 -8.67
C ASP A 148 -13.17 0.62 -7.80
N ASP A 149 -13.45 0.29 -6.55
CA ASP A 149 -14.05 1.13 -5.52
C ASP A 149 -13.07 1.53 -4.40
N SER A 150 -11.76 1.33 -4.62
CA SER A 150 -10.69 1.69 -3.67
C SER A 150 -10.08 3.08 -3.93
N TYR A 151 -9.56 3.71 -2.87
CA TYR A 151 -8.79 4.96 -2.96
C TYR A 151 -7.47 4.86 -2.18
N PHE A 152 -6.35 5.19 -2.83
CA PHE A 152 -5.02 5.16 -2.22
C PHE A 152 -4.37 6.54 -2.22
N ILE A 153 -3.78 6.92 -1.08
CA ILE A 153 -2.88 8.06 -0.99
C ILE A 153 -1.47 7.54 -1.34
N MET A 154 -1.08 7.68 -2.60
CA MET A 154 0.13 7.06 -3.14
C MET A 154 1.41 7.58 -2.49
N GLU A 155 1.42 8.82 -2.03
CA GLU A 155 2.52 9.44 -1.28
C GLU A 155 2.74 8.71 0.06
N ASN A 156 1.66 8.43 0.80
CA ASN A 156 1.72 7.69 2.06
C ASN A 156 2.16 6.24 1.82
N LEU A 157 1.65 5.61 0.77
CA LEU A 157 2.05 4.25 0.39
C LEU A 157 3.55 4.19 0.09
N ARG A 158 4.09 5.12 -0.70
CA ARG A 158 5.52 5.15 -1.02
C ARG A 158 6.38 5.42 0.21
N ALA A 159 5.98 6.37 1.05
CA ALA A 159 6.70 6.63 2.30
C ALA A 159 6.79 5.37 3.18
N PHE A 160 5.70 4.58 3.22
CA PHE A 160 5.71 3.28 3.90
C PHE A 160 6.61 2.26 3.20
N LEU A 161 6.54 2.12 1.88
CA LEU A 161 7.27 1.09 1.14
C LEU A 161 8.77 1.36 1.01
N TYR A 162 9.18 2.62 1.01
CA TYR A 162 10.58 3.05 0.84
C TYR A 162 11.53 2.45 1.88
N GLN A 163 11.03 2.11 3.07
CA GLN A 163 11.84 1.51 4.14
C GLN A 163 12.13 0.00 3.94
N PHE A 164 11.52 -0.64 2.93
CA PHE A 164 11.65 -2.08 2.70
C PHE A 164 12.37 -2.36 1.37
N SER A 165 13.16 -3.43 1.33
CA SER A 165 13.78 -3.88 0.09
C SER A 165 12.74 -4.57 -0.81
N PRO A 166 12.58 -4.14 -2.08
CA PRO A 166 11.70 -4.82 -3.04
C PRO A 166 12.23 -6.20 -3.47
N ASP A 167 13.50 -6.51 -3.17
CA ASP A 167 14.13 -7.82 -3.43
C ASP A 167 13.94 -8.82 -2.28
N ALA A 168 13.39 -8.36 -1.14
CA ALA A 168 12.88 -9.25 -0.11
C ALA A 168 11.45 -9.72 -0.48
N PRO A 169 11.11 -11.00 -0.31
CA PRO A 169 9.80 -11.56 -0.69
C PRO A 169 8.72 -11.21 0.34
N VAL A 170 8.29 -9.94 0.35
CA VAL A 170 7.33 -9.41 1.32
C VAL A 170 6.06 -8.92 0.65
N TYR A 171 4.97 -8.94 1.41
CA TYR A 171 3.69 -8.39 0.99
C TYR A 171 2.99 -7.72 2.18
N PHE A 172 2.25 -6.65 1.90
CA PHE A 172 1.57 -5.84 2.91
C PHE A 172 0.10 -5.65 2.53
N GLY A 173 -0.76 -5.57 3.54
CA GLY A 173 -2.20 -5.38 3.36
C GLY A 173 -2.96 -5.67 4.65
N CYS A 174 -4.29 -5.71 4.55
CA CYS A 174 -5.15 -6.07 5.68
C CYS A 174 -5.28 -7.60 5.79
N LYS A 175 -4.66 -8.20 6.82
CA LYS A 175 -4.66 -9.66 7.00
C LYS A 175 -5.98 -10.15 7.60
N PHE A 176 -6.71 -10.92 6.81
CA PHE A 176 -7.95 -11.61 7.17
C PHE A 176 -7.66 -13.04 7.64
N HIS A 177 -8.36 -13.49 8.68
CA HIS A 177 -8.35 -14.88 9.17
C HIS A 177 -9.73 -15.60 9.18
N PRO A 178 -10.77 -15.21 8.41
CA PRO A 178 -12.08 -15.82 8.51
C PRO A 178 -12.18 -17.23 7.92
N PHE A 179 -11.30 -17.61 6.97
CA PHE A 179 -11.47 -18.86 6.20
C PHE A 179 -10.26 -19.81 6.22
N VAL A 180 -9.04 -19.32 6.47
CA VAL A 180 -7.83 -20.15 6.44
C VAL A 180 -6.91 -19.81 7.61
N LYS A 181 -6.28 -20.83 8.20
CA LYS A 181 -5.47 -20.73 9.43
C LYS A 181 -4.30 -19.75 9.30
N GLN A 182 -3.64 -19.75 8.14
CA GLN A 182 -2.52 -18.86 7.83
C GLN A 182 -2.95 -17.41 7.56
N GLY A 183 -4.24 -17.18 7.35
CA GLY A 183 -4.81 -15.92 6.89
C GLY A 183 -4.48 -15.58 5.43
N TYR A 184 -5.04 -14.48 4.95
CA TYR A 184 -4.82 -13.96 3.60
C TYR A 184 -5.08 -12.45 3.58
N MET A 185 -4.63 -11.74 2.55
CA MET A 185 -4.89 -10.30 2.45
C MET A 185 -6.29 -10.03 1.88
N SER A 186 -7.03 -9.13 2.52
CA SER A 186 -8.34 -8.68 2.05
C SER A 186 -8.22 -8.05 0.65
N GLY A 187 -9.09 -8.48 -0.27
CA GLY A 187 -9.12 -7.97 -1.64
C GLY A 187 -9.49 -6.50 -1.73
N GLY A 188 -10.54 -6.08 -1.01
CA GLY A 188 -11.09 -4.72 -1.06
C GLY A 188 -10.29 -3.68 -0.28
N ALA A 189 -9.49 -4.09 0.71
CA ALA A 189 -8.50 -3.19 1.31
C ALA A 189 -7.31 -2.94 0.36
N GLY A 190 -7.17 -3.78 -0.67
CA GLY A 190 -5.98 -3.92 -1.48
C GLY A 190 -4.80 -4.50 -0.72
N TYR A 191 -3.78 -4.86 -1.48
CA TYR A 191 -2.51 -5.35 -0.95
C TYR A 191 -1.40 -5.15 -1.98
N VAL A 192 -0.17 -5.04 -1.48
CA VAL A 192 1.01 -4.77 -2.29
C VAL A 192 2.03 -5.88 -2.10
N LEU A 193 2.58 -6.36 -3.22
CA LEU A 193 3.66 -7.34 -3.26
C LEU A 193 4.95 -6.64 -3.66
N SER A 194 6.07 -7.04 -3.07
CA SER A 194 7.39 -6.70 -3.60
C SER A 194 7.65 -7.44 -4.92
N ARG A 195 8.60 -6.94 -5.71
CA ARG A 195 9.09 -7.63 -6.91
C ARG A 195 9.52 -9.06 -6.63
N ALA A 196 10.25 -9.30 -5.54
CA ALA A 196 10.65 -10.66 -5.18
C ALA A 196 9.46 -11.54 -4.77
N ALA A 197 8.41 -10.98 -4.15
CA ALA A 197 7.20 -11.73 -3.81
C ALA A 197 6.38 -12.09 -5.06
N LEU A 198 6.30 -11.19 -6.05
CA LEU A 198 5.62 -11.48 -7.33
C LEU A 198 6.27 -12.65 -8.07
N ARG A 199 7.60 -12.81 -7.96
CA ARG A 199 8.36 -13.82 -8.73
C ARG A 199 8.40 -15.22 -8.11
N ARG A 200 7.81 -15.42 -6.93
CA ARG A 200 7.79 -16.70 -6.22
C ARG A 200 6.43 -17.37 -6.35
#